data_AF-A0A226QF55-F1
#
_entry.id   AF-A0A226QF55-F1
#
_cell.length_a   1.000
_cell.length_b   1.000
_cell.length_c   1.000
_cell.angle_alpha   90.00
_cell.angle_beta   90.00
_cell.angle_gamma   90.00
#
_symmetry.space_group_name_H-M   'P 1'
#
loop_
_entity.id
_entity.type
_entity.pdbx_description
1 polymer ?
#
loop_
_entity_poly.entity_id
_entity_poly.type
_entity_poly.pdbx_seq_one_letter_code
_entity_poly.pdbx_strand_id
1 'polypeptide(L)'
;MGMAWIVLLLGAGAIIYNHVYRKRMYREIDRLEEWKINVMNRPVPDELAKVKQLNMTGETEQLFERWRQQWDDIVAVKLPNVEEQLFDAERLLDQYRYRQARRLLEQIADGLRRLEEEVHEIIHEVNELIGSEEQSRAEIEKLRAVHREAKKTLLAYRYTFGSAADLLDVRLTEAEKQFQRFAELTEAGNYLAARDVVLTLKEELSRLTTMMEEIPKLLGECQTSLPAQLAELADGYREMEERGYVLDHLHMEHTLQEKREKIEQCLAMIHELRIEEAKQTAAELKEEIDALYDLLENEVLAHQYVQTEMPRIGGMLQEFAAEAKETEAEALFVQQSYHLPPSDLEKYRSIEKQLHQLQKRFFLIQDRVAEAKTAYSLLKEELEQLVSQIDLMKEEHEQFRTMLQTLRKDELIAREKLDAMRKTLAEALRLVQKSRLPGLPEPYSLELAEARRSLQAVAERLEEKPLDMPAVDQALEEAKTAVERLYERTVEMIEQATLAERTIQYGNRYRRRYPAVRKGLEEAEFLFRHYDYEEALRQAVAAVEEVEPGAFDRVQKLWQEDNSREQ
;
A
#
# COMPACT_ATOMS: atom_id res chain seq x y z
N MET A 1 -34.28 84.33 48.59
CA MET A 1 -34.94 84.21 47.26
C MET A 1 -34.57 82.92 46.53
N GLY A 2 -33.29 82.55 46.36
CA GLY A 2 -32.90 81.34 45.61
C GLY A 2 -33.46 80.00 46.13
N MET A 3 -33.48 79.75 47.44
CA MET A 3 -33.98 78.47 48.02
C MET A 3 -35.49 78.26 47.81
N ALA A 4 -36.31 79.33 47.86
CA ALA A 4 -37.76 79.22 47.66
C ALA A 4 -38.11 78.88 46.19
N TRP A 5 -37.37 79.44 45.22
CA TRP A 5 -37.53 79.11 43.80
C TRP A 5 -37.05 77.70 43.47
N ILE A 6 -36.00 77.20 44.13
CA ILE A 6 -35.56 75.79 44.00
C ILE A 6 -36.64 74.85 44.53
N VAL A 7 -37.24 75.14 45.69
CA VAL A 7 -38.33 74.32 46.27
C VAL A 7 -39.59 74.36 45.39
N LEU A 8 -39.93 75.50 44.80
CA LEU A 8 -41.07 75.63 43.87
C LEU A 8 -40.82 74.90 42.55
N LEU A 9 -39.60 74.96 42.00
CA LEU A 9 -39.20 74.19 40.81
C LEU A 9 -39.15 72.69 41.09
N LEU A 10 -38.69 72.26 42.26
CA LEU A 10 -38.73 70.86 42.69
C LEU A 10 -40.17 70.37 42.87
N GLY A 11 -41.04 71.18 43.47
CA GLY A 11 -42.46 70.87 43.63
C GLY A 11 -43.20 70.78 42.31
N ALA A 12 -43.00 71.76 41.40
CA ALA A 12 -43.56 71.72 40.06
C ALA A 12 -43.01 70.55 39.23
N GLY A 13 -41.71 70.26 39.34
CA GLY A 13 -41.07 69.10 38.72
C GLY A 13 -41.64 67.77 39.23
N ALA A 14 -41.91 67.66 40.53
CA ALA A 14 -42.54 66.47 41.12
C ALA A 14 -43.99 66.28 40.63
N ILE A 15 -44.77 67.36 40.50
CA ILE A 15 -46.15 67.30 39.98
C ILE A 15 -46.16 66.90 38.49
N ILE A 16 -45.29 67.49 37.68
CA ILE A 16 -45.15 67.14 36.26
C ILE A 16 -44.69 65.69 36.10
N TYR A 17 -43.70 65.24 36.88
CA TYR A 17 -43.24 63.86 36.89
C TYR A 17 -44.36 62.89 37.27
N ASN A 18 -45.14 63.21 38.31
CA ASN A 18 -46.28 62.41 38.75
C ASN A 18 -47.37 62.30 37.67
N HIS A 19 -47.67 63.41 36.97
CA HIS A 19 -48.66 63.43 35.90
C HIS A 19 -48.20 62.63 34.67
N VAL A 20 -46.92 62.75 34.28
CA VAL A 20 -46.33 61.95 33.20
C VAL A 20 -46.29 60.47 33.57
N TYR A 21 -45.98 60.13 34.82
CA TYR A 21 -45.95 58.75 35.30
C TYR A 21 -47.34 58.12 35.31
N ARG A 22 -48.36 58.84 35.80
CA ARG A 22 -49.76 58.41 35.75
C ARG A 22 -50.24 58.19 34.31
N LYS A 23 -49.91 59.12 33.40
CA LYS A 23 -50.25 58.97 31.97
C LYS A 23 -49.55 57.77 31.31
N ARG A 24 -48.33 57.42 31.74
CA ARG A 24 -47.66 56.20 31.29
C ARG A 24 -48.35 54.93 31.79
N MET A 25 -48.84 54.92 33.04
CA MET A 25 -49.52 53.75 33.58
C MET A 25 -50.92 53.53 32.98
N TYR A 26 -51.68 54.59 32.71
CA TYR A 26 -52.94 54.44 31.95
C TYR A 26 -52.71 53.92 30.54
N ARG A 27 -51.67 54.39 29.84
CA ARG A 27 -51.31 53.81 28.53
C ARG A 27 -50.94 52.33 28.61
N GLU A 28 -50.39 51.89 29.73
CA GLU A 28 -50.08 50.48 29.93
C GLU A 28 -51.36 49.67 30.20
N ILE A 29 -52.32 50.24 30.93
CA ILE A 29 -53.67 49.65 31.08
C ILE A 29 -54.37 49.57 29.72
N ASP A 30 -54.41 50.65 28.96
CA ASP A 30 -55.02 50.70 27.61
C ASP A 30 -54.41 49.62 26.70
N ARG A 31 -53.08 49.41 26.78
CA ARG A 31 -52.38 48.35 26.04
C ARG A 31 -52.77 46.95 26.48
N LEU A 32 -52.89 46.71 27.78
CA LEU A 32 -53.31 45.41 28.32
C LEU A 32 -54.78 45.14 27.99
N GLU A 33 -55.63 46.17 27.98
CA GLU A 33 -57.03 46.08 27.56
C GLU A 33 -57.14 45.80 26.05
N GLU A 34 -56.35 46.48 25.22
CA GLU A 34 -56.25 46.20 23.78
C GLU A 34 -55.73 44.79 23.51
N TRP A 35 -54.71 44.33 24.25
CA TRP A 35 -54.20 42.96 24.17
C TRP A 35 -55.26 41.93 24.57
N LYS A 36 -56.01 42.20 25.64
CA LYS A 36 -57.13 41.35 26.05
C LYS A 36 -58.20 41.28 24.96
N ILE A 37 -58.58 42.42 24.37
CA ILE A 37 -59.54 42.47 23.24
C ILE A 37 -59.00 41.66 22.06
N ASN A 38 -57.70 41.74 21.77
CA ASN A 38 -57.06 40.95 20.71
C ASN A 38 -57.12 39.44 21.00
N VAL A 39 -56.90 39.00 22.25
CA VAL A 39 -57.04 37.59 22.65
C VAL A 39 -58.51 37.14 22.52
N MET A 40 -59.46 37.99 22.90
CA MET A 40 -60.90 37.71 22.78
C MET A 40 -61.38 37.64 21.32
N ASN A 41 -60.84 38.50 20.46
CA ASN A 41 -61.19 38.55 19.03
C ASN A 41 -60.41 37.53 18.19
N ARG A 42 -59.57 36.67 18.79
CA ARG A 42 -58.96 35.57 18.03
C ARG A 42 -60.04 34.60 17.57
N PRO A 43 -60.02 34.19 16.29
CA PRO A 43 -61.07 33.36 15.69
C PRO A 43 -60.92 31.87 16.07
N VAL A 44 -60.72 31.56 17.36
CA VAL A 44 -60.79 30.18 17.87
C VAL A 44 -62.15 29.54 17.57
N PRO A 45 -63.29 30.24 17.69
CA PRO A 45 -64.59 29.69 17.31
C PRO A 45 -64.69 29.35 15.81
N ASP A 46 -64.00 30.10 14.94
CA ASP A 46 -64.03 29.84 13.49
C ASP A 46 -63.17 28.63 13.13
N GLU A 47 -61.99 28.46 13.75
CA GLU A 47 -61.18 27.24 13.56
C GLU A 47 -61.87 26.00 14.15
N LEU A 48 -62.51 26.12 15.33
CA LEU A 48 -63.35 25.06 15.88
C LEU A 48 -64.59 24.79 15.02
N ALA A 49 -65.14 25.79 14.33
CA ALA A 49 -66.24 25.62 13.40
C ALA A 49 -65.82 24.90 12.10
N LYS A 50 -64.58 25.07 11.63
CA LYS A 50 -64.02 24.26 10.54
C LYS A 50 -63.89 22.79 10.95
N VAL A 51 -63.50 22.54 12.20
CA VAL A 51 -63.47 21.17 12.76
C VAL A 51 -64.88 20.55 12.76
N LYS A 52 -65.94 21.30 13.09
CA LYS A 52 -67.34 20.82 13.00
C LYS A 52 -67.81 20.40 11.59
N GLN A 53 -67.08 20.77 10.53
CA GLN A 53 -67.37 20.29 9.18
C GLN A 53 -66.87 18.84 8.94
N LEU A 54 -66.03 18.32 9.83
CA LEU A 54 -65.58 16.93 9.86
C LEU A 54 -66.55 16.05 10.66
N ASN A 55 -66.52 14.73 10.44
CA ASN A 55 -67.38 13.78 11.14
C ASN A 55 -67.01 13.71 12.63
N MET A 56 -67.81 14.37 13.48
CA MET A 56 -67.66 14.41 14.94
C MET A 56 -68.11 13.11 15.59
N THR A 57 -67.24 12.11 15.64
CA THR A 57 -67.49 10.86 16.37
C THR A 57 -66.23 10.38 17.09
N GLY A 58 -66.40 9.74 18.24
CA GLY A 58 -65.33 9.01 18.93
C GLY A 58 -64.31 9.89 19.67
N GLU A 59 -63.02 9.67 19.42
CA GLU A 59 -61.91 10.36 20.11
C GLU A 59 -61.80 11.84 19.73
N THR A 60 -62.18 12.19 18.50
CA THR A 60 -62.17 13.59 18.03
C THR A 60 -63.25 14.41 18.73
N GLU A 61 -64.38 13.82 19.12
CA GLU A 61 -65.40 14.47 19.95
C GLU A 61 -64.85 14.76 21.36
N GLN A 62 -64.09 13.84 21.95
CA GLN A 62 -63.49 14.04 23.27
C GLN A 62 -62.43 15.15 23.26
N LEU A 63 -61.60 15.20 22.22
CA LEU A 63 -60.60 16.25 22.05
C LEU A 63 -61.27 17.60 21.77
N PHE A 64 -62.30 17.61 20.91
CA PHE A 64 -63.08 18.81 20.63
C PHE A 64 -63.78 19.37 21.88
N GLU A 65 -64.40 18.50 22.68
CA GLU A 65 -65.08 18.93 23.91
C GLU A 65 -64.08 19.43 24.97
N ARG A 66 -62.86 18.86 25.02
CA ARG A 66 -61.77 19.36 25.86
C ARG A 66 -61.32 20.75 25.44
N TRP A 67 -61.03 20.96 24.15
CA TRP A 67 -60.63 22.28 23.64
C TRP A 67 -61.74 23.30 23.82
N ARG A 68 -63.00 22.90 23.64
CA ARG A 68 -64.17 23.75 23.87
C ARG A 68 -64.32 24.12 25.35
N GLN A 69 -64.18 23.17 26.27
CA GLN A 69 -64.21 23.44 27.71
C GLN A 69 -63.06 24.36 28.12
N GLN A 70 -61.85 24.15 27.61
CA GLN A 70 -60.71 25.03 27.87
C GLN A 70 -60.96 26.44 27.35
N TRP A 71 -61.50 26.59 26.14
CA TRP A 71 -61.87 27.90 25.59
C TRP A 71 -63.01 28.57 26.37
N ASP A 72 -64.07 27.83 26.69
CA ASP A 72 -65.20 28.33 27.46
C ASP A 72 -64.74 28.75 28.88
N ASP A 73 -63.83 28.02 29.52
CA ASP A 73 -63.20 28.39 30.79
C ASP A 73 -62.35 29.67 30.68
N ILE A 74 -61.58 29.80 29.59
CA ILE A 74 -60.78 31.00 29.30
C ILE A 74 -61.71 32.21 29.16
N VAL A 75 -62.79 32.09 28.40
CA VAL A 75 -63.72 33.19 28.10
C VAL A 75 -64.65 33.53 29.26
N ALA A 76 -65.18 32.53 29.97
CA ALA A 76 -66.17 32.73 31.02
C ALA A 76 -65.57 33.04 32.40
N VAL A 77 -64.35 32.56 32.68
CA VAL A 77 -63.74 32.68 34.02
C VAL A 77 -62.45 33.50 33.98
N LYS A 78 -61.52 33.17 33.08
CA LYS A 78 -60.18 33.79 33.10
C LYS A 78 -60.17 35.21 32.54
N LEU A 79 -60.86 35.49 31.42
CA LEU A 79 -60.95 36.84 30.83
C LEU A 79 -61.69 37.85 31.73
N PRO A 80 -62.83 37.53 32.36
CA PRO A 80 -63.52 38.45 33.28
C PRO A 80 -62.73 38.71 34.56
N ASN A 81 -61.98 37.72 35.07
CA ASN A 81 -61.07 37.94 36.20
C ASN A 81 -59.96 38.94 35.84
N VAL A 82 -59.44 38.88 34.61
CA VAL A 82 -58.48 39.89 34.12
C VAL A 82 -59.12 41.27 33.99
N GLU A 83 -60.41 41.39 33.61
CA GLU A 83 -61.14 42.67 33.63
C GLU A 83 -61.25 43.25 35.04
N GLU A 84 -61.62 42.42 36.01
CA GLU A 84 -61.73 42.83 37.42
C GLU A 84 -60.36 43.30 37.94
N GLN A 85 -59.30 42.58 37.62
CA GLN A 85 -57.93 42.96 37.98
C GLN A 85 -57.46 44.25 37.29
N LEU A 86 -57.83 44.48 36.02
CA LEU A 86 -57.54 45.74 35.31
C LEU A 86 -58.28 46.91 35.98
N PHE A 87 -59.54 46.72 36.37
CA PHE A 87 -60.32 47.74 37.07
C PHE A 87 -59.78 48.04 38.48
N ASP A 88 -59.31 47.02 39.19
CA ASP A 88 -58.63 47.20 40.47
C ASP A 88 -57.27 47.91 40.30
N ALA A 89 -56.56 47.67 39.19
CA ALA A 89 -55.35 48.42 38.85
C ALA A 89 -55.66 49.90 38.59
N GLU A 90 -56.74 50.23 37.88
CA GLU A 90 -57.22 51.61 37.69
C GLU A 90 -57.55 52.30 39.03
N ARG A 91 -58.28 51.61 39.91
CA ARG A 91 -58.61 52.12 41.26
C ARG A 91 -57.36 52.39 42.09
N LEU A 92 -56.36 51.53 42.03
CA LEU A 92 -55.08 51.71 42.73
C LEU A 92 -54.27 52.90 42.16
N LEU A 93 -54.37 53.17 40.85
CA LEU A 93 -53.78 54.36 40.23
C LEU A 93 -54.48 55.65 40.68
N ASP A 94 -55.81 55.63 40.81
CA ASP A 94 -56.58 56.78 41.30
C ASP A 94 -56.27 57.10 42.77
N GLN A 95 -55.94 56.09 43.58
CA GLN A 95 -55.49 56.23 44.96
C GLN A 95 -53.98 56.58 45.10
N TYR A 96 -53.29 56.89 44.00
CA TYR A 96 -51.85 57.21 43.94
C TYR A 96 -50.91 56.08 44.42
N ARG A 97 -51.35 54.82 44.43
CA ARG A 97 -50.57 53.65 44.88
C ARG A 97 -49.81 52.97 43.74
N TYR A 98 -48.91 53.72 43.11
CA TYR A 98 -48.23 53.33 41.88
C TYR A 98 -47.43 52.02 41.93
N ARG A 99 -46.77 51.71 43.06
CA ARG A 99 -45.98 50.46 43.19
C ARG A 99 -46.85 49.21 43.21
N GLN A 100 -48.04 49.31 43.81
CA GLN A 100 -48.99 48.20 43.87
C GLN A 100 -49.69 48.01 42.53
N ALA A 101 -50.14 49.11 41.91
CA ALA A 101 -50.68 49.09 40.56
C ALA A 101 -49.69 48.48 39.56
N ARG A 102 -48.40 48.85 39.60
CA ARG A 102 -47.38 48.29 38.69
C ARG A 102 -47.22 46.78 38.84
N ARG A 103 -47.16 46.26 40.07
CA ARG A 103 -47.06 44.82 40.32
C ARG A 103 -48.30 44.08 39.82
N LEU A 104 -49.49 44.67 40.00
CA LEU A 104 -50.73 44.10 39.50
C LEU A 104 -50.76 44.10 37.96
N LEU A 105 -50.29 45.16 37.30
CA LEU A 105 -50.15 45.20 35.84
C LEU A 105 -49.16 44.17 35.31
N GLU A 106 -48.02 43.96 35.99
CA GLU A 106 -47.06 42.91 35.63
C GLU A 106 -47.69 41.50 35.79
N GLN A 107 -48.47 41.28 36.86
CA GLN A 107 -49.22 40.03 37.05
C GLN A 107 -50.31 39.80 36.00
N ILE A 108 -51.03 40.86 35.61
CA ILE A 108 -52.03 40.81 34.54
C ILE A 108 -51.35 40.50 33.19
N ALA A 109 -50.22 41.13 32.90
CA ALA A 109 -49.46 40.88 31.69
C ALA A 109 -48.99 39.41 31.61
N ASP A 110 -48.46 38.85 32.71
CA ASP A 110 -48.05 37.44 32.75
C ASP A 110 -49.24 36.48 32.67
N GLY A 111 -50.40 36.85 33.25
CA GLY A 111 -51.65 36.12 33.09
C GLY A 111 -52.14 36.09 31.64
N LEU A 112 -52.12 37.24 30.96
CA LEU A 112 -52.48 37.37 29.55
C LEU A 112 -51.52 36.59 28.63
N ARG A 113 -50.22 36.54 28.93
CA ARG A 113 -49.26 35.71 28.18
C ARG A 113 -49.60 34.23 28.25
N ARG A 114 -49.84 33.71 29.45
CA ARG A 114 -50.19 32.29 29.64
C ARG A 114 -51.50 31.94 28.93
N LEU A 115 -52.47 32.84 28.99
CA LEU A 115 -53.72 32.69 28.23
C LEU A 115 -53.46 32.66 26.72
N GLU A 116 -52.58 33.52 26.22
CA GLU A 116 -52.21 33.53 24.81
C GLU A 116 -51.48 32.25 24.38
N GLU A 117 -50.60 31.71 25.23
CA GLU A 117 -49.91 30.42 25.02
C GLU A 117 -50.92 29.26 24.98
N GLU A 118 -51.83 29.16 25.96
CA GLU A 118 -52.89 28.14 25.99
C GLU A 118 -53.77 28.20 24.72
N VAL A 119 -54.13 29.42 24.28
CA VAL A 119 -54.91 29.61 23.04
C VAL A 119 -54.09 29.21 21.80
N HIS A 120 -52.79 29.47 21.78
CA HIS A 120 -51.93 29.08 20.66
C HIS A 120 -51.75 27.56 20.57
N GLU A 121 -51.61 26.88 21.71
CA GLU A 121 -51.55 25.41 21.79
C GLU A 121 -52.84 24.78 21.23
N ILE A 122 -54.02 25.28 21.63
CA ILE A 122 -55.30 24.80 21.09
C ILE A 122 -55.35 24.97 19.57
N ILE A 123 -54.97 26.13 19.04
CA ILE A 123 -54.94 26.38 17.59
C ILE A 123 -53.93 25.47 16.88
N HIS A 124 -52.77 25.21 17.49
CA HIS A 124 -51.75 24.34 16.93
C HIS A 124 -52.24 22.90 16.83
N GLU A 125 -52.78 22.35 17.92
CA GLU A 125 -53.30 20.98 17.95
C GLU A 125 -54.47 20.78 16.96
N VAL A 126 -55.37 21.77 16.86
CA VAL A 126 -56.46 21.77 15.86
C VAL A 126 -55.91 21.76 14.44
N ASN A 127 -54.92 22.60 14.14
CA ASN A 127 -54.31 22.66 12.82
C ASN A 127 -53.50 21.41 12.49
N GLU A 128 -52.83 20.79 13.46
CA GLU A 128 -52.15 19.52 13.26
C GLU A 128 -53.14 18.41 12.93
N LEU A 129 -54.30 18.37 13.60
CA LEU A 129 -55.34 17.40 13.29
C LEU A 129 -55.87 17.60 11.86
N ILE A 130 -56.23 18.82 11.49
CA ILE A 130 -56.73 19.14 10.13
C ILE A 130 -55.67 18.84 9.07
N GLY A 131 -54.42 19.27 9.30
CA GLY A 131 -53.31 19.02 8.38
C GLY A 131 -52.99 17.54 8.25
N SER A 132 -53.10 16.76 9.33
CA SER A 132 -52.90 15.31 9.30
C SER A 132 -53.99 14.58 8.51
N GLU A 133 -55.23 15.10 8.52
CA GLU A 133 -56.38 14.55 7.82
C GLU A 133 -56.27 14.77 6.31
N GLU A 134 -56.00 16.02 5.89
CA GLU A 134 -55.81 16.37 4.49
C GLU A 134 -54.64 15.60 3.87
N GLN A 135 -53.53 15.48 4.61
CA GLN A 135 -52.37 14.69 4.19
C GLN A 135 -52.72 13.20 4.07
N SER A 136 -53.42 12.64 5.07
CA SER A 136 -53.80 11.22 5.06
C SER A 136 -54.76 10.90 3.90
N ARG A 137 -55.69 11.81 3.56
CA ARG A 137 -56.57 11.66 2.38
C ARG A 137 -55.79 11.74 1.07
N ALA A 138 -54.87 12.69 0.93
CA ALA A 138 -54.04 12.78 -0.27
C ALA A 138 -53.13 11.55 -0.44
N GLU A 139 -52.60 11.01 0.66
CA GLU A 139 -51.76 9.81 0.66
C GLU A 139 -52.58 8.55 0.36
N ILE A 140 -53.76 8.36 0.96
CA ILE A 140 -54.58 7.16 0.72
C ILE A 140 -54.99 7.04 -0.75
N GLU A 141 -55.28 8.16 -1.44
CA GLU A 141 -55.60 8.15 -2.86
C GLU A 141 -54.41 7.73 -3.73
N LYS A 142 -53.21 8.22 -3.41
CA LYS A 142 -51.98 7.80 -4.07
C LYS A 142 -51.70 6.31 -3.82
N LEU A 143 -51.83 5.85 -2.57
CA LEU A 143 -51.66 4.44 -2.21
C LEU A 143 -52.68 3.54 -2.90
N ARG A 144 -53.95 3.99 -3.06
CA ARG A 144 -54.96 3.27 -3.85
C ARG A 144 -54.58 3.19 -5.33
N ALA A 145 -53.99 4.23 -5.89
CA ALA A 145 -53.51 4.20 -7.27
C ALA A 145 -52.38 3.17 -7.43
N VAL A 146 -51.38 3.19 -6.54
CA VAL A 146 -50.27 2.24 -6.51
C VAL A 146 -50.77 0.79 -6.34
N HIS A 147 -51.70 0.56 -5.39
CA HIS A 147 -52.28 -0.76 -5.17
C HIS A 147 -53.05 -1.26 -6.40
N ARG A 148 -53.84 -0.40 -7.06
CA ARG A 148 -54.52 -0.76 -8.31
C ARG A 148 -53.54 -1.10 -9.43
N GLU A 149 -52.44 -0.36 -9.53
CA GLU A 149 -51.40 -0.63 -10.50
C GLU A 149 -50.69 -1.96 -10.21
N ALA A 150 -50.30 -2.20 -8.95
CA ALA A 150 -49.75 -3.47 -8.48
C ALA A 150 -50.70 -4.65 -8.74
N LYS A 151 -52.00 -4.49 -8.50
CA LYS A 151 -53.00 -5.53 -8.82
C LYS A 151 -53.11 -5.77 -10.32
N LYS A 152 -53.07 -4.72 -11.14
CA LYS A 152 -53.07 -4.84 -12.61
C LYS A 152 -51.82 -5.53 -13.12
N THR A 153 -50.64 -5.18 -12.63
CA THR A 153 -49.37 -5.78 -13.05
C THR A 153 -49.29 -7.23 -12.60
N LEU A 154 -49.76 -7.58 -11.41
CA LEU A 154 -49.84 -8.97 -10.95
C LEU A 154 -50.78 -9.81 -11.82
N LEU A 155 -51.94 -9.27 -12.20
CA LEU A 155 -52.89 -9.96 -13.08
C LEU A 155 -52.36 -10.10 -14.52
N ALA A 156 -51.71 -9.06 -15.05
CA ALA A 156 -51.17 -9.05 -16.41
C ALA A 156 -49.95 -9.96 -16.56
N TYR A 157 -49.11 -10.03 -15.53
CA TYR A 157 -47.86 -10.79 -15.53
C TYR A 157 -47.89 -11.98 -14.56
N ARG A 158 -49.06 -12.59 -14.35
CA ARG A 158 -49.22 -13.71 -13.41
C ARG A 158 -48.24 -14.85 -13.68
N TYR A 159 -47.95 -15.12 -14.96
CA TYR A 159 -46.98 -16.14 -15.35
C TYR A 159 -45.54 -15.79 -14.93
N THR A 160 -45.16 -14.51 -15.02
CA THR A 160 -43.82 -14.00 -14.67
C THR A 160 -43.54 -14.10 -13.17
N PHE A 161 -44.58 -14.00 -12.33
CA PHE A 161 -44.47 -14.14 -10.88
C PHE A 161 -44.55 -15.60 -10.40
N GLY A 162 -44.91 -16.55 -11.29
CA GLY A 162 -45.01 -17.97 -10.96
C GLY A 162 -45.89 -18.24 -9.73
N SER A 163 -45.43 -19.12 -8.84
CA SER A 163 -46.12 -19.47 -7.59
C SER A 163 -45.99 -18.41 -6.49
N ALA A 164 -45.14 -17.39 -6.64
CA ALA A 164 -45.12 -16.24 -5.73
C ALA A 164 -46.33 -15.31 -5.96
N ALA A 165 -47.03 -15.44 -7.09
CA ALA A 165 -48.23 -14.66 -7.40
C ALA A 165 -49.35 -14.87 -6.36
N ASP A 166 -49.52 -16.09 -5.84
CA ASP A 166 -50.60 -16.40 -4.92
C ASP A 166 -50.36 -15.76 -3.54
N LEU A 167 -49.12 -15.76 -3.05
CA LEU A 167 -48.77 -15.11 -1.78
C LEU A 167 -48.78 -13.58 -1.91
N LEU A 168 -48.38 -13.03 -3.06
CA LEU A 168 -48.53 -11.60 -3.36
C LEU A 168 -50.00 -11.18 -3.42
N ASP A 169 -50.89 -12.01 -3.97
CA ASP A 169 -52.34 -11.74 -4.00
C ASP A 169 -52.93 -11.73 -2.58
N VAL A 170 -52.48 -12.64 -1.69
CA VAL A 170 -52.85 -12.60 -0.26
C VAL A 170 -52.42 -11.29 0.38
N ARG A 171 -51.18 -10.84 0.16
CA ARG A 171 -50.67 -9.57 0.69
C ARG A 171 -51.40 -8.34 0.13
N LEU A 172 -51.73 -8.33 -1.16
CA LEU A 172 -52.54 -7.27 -1.77
C LEU A 172 -53.96 -7.27 -1.21
N THR A 173 -54.52 -8.43 -0.87
CA THR A 173 -55.83 -8.55 -0.21
C THR A 173 -55.78 -8.09 1.25
N GLU A 174 -54.67 -8.33 1.96
CA GLU A 174 -54.42 -7.76 3.29
C GLU A 174 -54.38 -6.22 3.24
N ALA A 175 -53.71 -5.64 2.25
CA ALA A 175 -53.72 -4.20 2.01
C ALA A 175 -55.15 -3.66 1.74
N GLU A 176 -56.01 -4.41 1.00
CA GLU A 176 -57.43 -4.05 0.82
C GLU A 176 -58.19 -4.00 2.15
N LYS A 177 -57.94 -4.94 3.07
CA LYS A 177 -58.53 -4.91 4.42
C LYS A 177 -58.04 -3.71 5.23
N GLN A 178 -56.79 -3.30 5.09
CA GLN A 178 -56.27 -2.09 5.73
C GLN A 178 -56.92 -0.81 5.17
N PHE A 179 -57.18 -0.74 3.86
CA PHE A 179 -57.96 0.37 3.28
C PHE A 179 -59.40 0.41 3.81
N GLN A 180 -60.03 -0.73 4.06
CA GLN A 180 -61.36 -0.81 4.70
C GLN A 180 -61.30 -0.33 6.14
N ARG A 181 -60.30 -0.79 6.91
CA ARG A 181 -60.07 -0.34 8.29
C ARG A 181 -59.81 1.16 8.38
N PHE A 182 -59.09 1.74 7.42
CA PHE A 182 -58.92 3.19 7.33
C PHE A 182 -60.27 3.89 7.10
N ALA A 183 -61.13 3.37 6.21
CA ALA A 183 -62.45 3.94 5.98
C ALA A 183 -63.34 3.87 7.23
N GLU A 184 -63.34 2.72 7.93
CA GLU A 184 -64.04 2.54 9.20
C GLU A 184 -63.54 3.50 10.30
N LEU A 185 -62.22 3.67 10.43
CA LEU A 185 -61.63 4.60 11.39
C LEU A 185 -61.93 6.07 11.04
N THR A 186 -61.99 6.39 9.75
CA THR A 186 -62.36 7.74 9.26
C THR A 186 -63.85 8.02 9.50
N GLU A 187 -64.71 7.01 9.31
CA GLU A 187 -66.15 7.10 9.62
C GLU A 187 -66.41 7.18 11.12
N ALA A 188 -65.62 6.47 11.93
CA ALA A 188 -65.64 6.52 13.39
C ALA A 188 -64.94 7.76 13.99
N GLY A 189 -64.38 8.64 13.15
CA GLY A 189 -63.74 9.89 13.56
C GLY A 189 -62.42 9.73 14.30
N ASN A 190 -61.72 8.59 14.17
CA ASN A 190 -60.43 8.34 14.82
C ASN A 190 -59.25 8.61 13.86
N TYR A 191 -58.96 9.89 13.61
CA TYR A 191 -57.97 10.32 12.60
C TYR A 191 -56.51 9.97 12.94
N LEU A 192 -56.13 9.95 14.22
CA LEU A 192 -54.77 9.59 14.64
C LEU A 192 -54.47 8.12 14.36
N ALA A 193 -55.38 7.22 14.77
CA ALA A 193 -55.27 5.80 14.46
C ALA A 193 -55.33 5.54 12.95
N ALA A 194 -56.13 6.32 12.21
CA ALA A 194 -56.18 6.25 10.76
C ALA A 194 -54.83 6.62 10.10
N ARG A 195 -54.11 7.60 10.63
CA ARG A 195 -52.77 7.99 10.15
C ARG A 195 -51.74 6.88 10.35
N ASP A 196 -51.75 6.19 11.49
CA ASP A 196 -50.86 5.05 11.71
C ASP A 196 -51.11 3.91 10.71
N VAL A 197 -52.39 3.68 10.37
CA VAL A 197 -52.77 2.72 9.32
C VAL A 197 -52.25 3.17 7.95
N VAL A 198 -52.27 4.47 7.62
CA VAL A 198 -51.72 4.98 6.35
C VAL A 198 -50.20 4.77 6.29
N LEU A 199 -49.48 5.02 7.37
CA LEU A 199 -48.02 4.86 7.42
C LEU A 199 -47.61 3.39 7.27
N THR A 200 -48.26 2.49 8.01
CA THR A 200 -48.02 1.05 7.91
C THR A 200 -48.33 0.54 6.49
N LEU A 201 -49.45 0.98 5.91
CA LEU A 201 -49.83 0.64 4.54
C LEU A 201 -48.83 1.17 3.50
N LYS A 202 -48.27 2.36 3.71
CA LYS A 202 -47.23 2.94 2.85
C LYS A 202 -45.96 2.08 2.88
N GLU A 203 -45.53 1.66 4.07
CA GLU A 203 -44.38 0.76 4.22
C GLU A 203 -44.63 -0.60 3.56
N GLU A 204 -45.80 -1.21 3.79
CA GLU A 204 -46.16 -2.49 3.18
C GLU A 204 -46.25 -2.40 1.65
N LEU A 205 -46.93 -1.37 1.12
CA LEU A 205 -47.05 -1.18 -0.33
C LEU A 205 -45.70 -0.87 -0.98
N SER A 206 -44.86 -0.06 -0.35
CA SER A 206 -43.51 0.20 -0.87
C SER A 206 -42.67 -1.07 -0.93
N ARG A 207 -42.67 -1.88 0.14
CA ARG A 207 -42.04 -3.21 0.13
C ARG A 207 -42.61 -4.06 -0.99
N LEU A 208 -43.93 -4.20 -1.10
CA LEU A 208 -44.57 -4.99 -2.15
C LEU A 208 -44.19 -4.51 -3.56
N THR A 209 -44.12 -3.20 -3.80
CA THR A 209 -43.68 -2.68 -5.10
C THR A 209 -42.24 -3.06 -5.41
N THR A 210 -41.32 -2.94 -4.44
CA THR A 210 -39.93 -3.38 -4.61
C THR A 210 -39.85 -4.87 -4.87
N MET A 211 -40.62 -5.68 -4.12
CA MET A 211 -40.71 -7.13 -4.33
C MET A 211 -41.22 -7.48 -5.73
N MET A 212 -42.22 -6.75 -6.24
CA MET A 212 -42.78 -6.96 -7.58
C MET A 212 -41.81 -6.60 -8.71
N GLU A 213 -40.87 -5.68 -8.49
CA GLU A 213 -39.82 -5.37 -9.47
C GLU A 213 -38.68 -6.40 -9.48
N GLU A 214 -38.42 -7.02 -8.33
CA GLU A 214 -37.26 -7.90 -8.12
C GLU A 214 -37.57 -9.37 -8.37
N ILE A 215 -38.75 -9.86 -7.98
CA ILE A 215 -39.18 -11.25 -8.19
C ILE A 215 -39.05 -11.68 -9.66
N PRO A 216 -39.50 -10.90 -10.66
CA PRO A 216 -39.35 -11.27 -12.07
C PRO A 216 -37.90 -11.44 -12.51
N LYS A 217 -37.00 -10.59 -12.01
CA LYS A 217 -35.57 -10.63 -12.33
C LYS A 217 -34.94 -11.90 -11.73
N LEU A 218 -35.20 -12.14 -10.45
CA LEU A 218 -34.66 -13.31 -9.74
C LEU A 218 -35.22 -14.62 -10.28
N LEU A 219 -36.51 -14.68 -10.61
CA LEU A 219 -37.10 -15.85 -11.25
C LEU A 219 -36.52 -16.09 -12.64
N GLY A 220 -36.34 -15.04 -13.45
CA GLY A 220 -35.68 -15.16 -14.76
C GLY A 220 -34.26 -15.71 -14.64
N GLU A 221 -33.49 -15.20 -13.67
CA GLU A 221 -32.15 -15.67 -13.38
C GLU A 221 -32.13 -17.12 -12.89
N CYS A 222 -32.99 -17.49 -11.93
CA CYS A 222 -33.01 -18.83 -11.35
C CYS A 222 -33.61 -19.90 -12.27
N GLN A 223 -34.56 -19.56 -13.14
CA GLN A 223 -35.21 -20.53 -14.03
C GLN A 223 -34.52 -20.67 -15.39
N THR A 224 -33.89 -19.60 -15.88
CA THR A 224 -33.35 -19.57 -17.25
C THR A 224 -31.83 -19.45 -17.25
N SER A 225 -31.27 -18.49 -16.53
CA SER A 225 -29.83 -18.20 -16.58
C SER A 225 -28.98 -19.24 -15.86
N LEU A 226 -29.27 -19.51 -14.58
CA LEU A 226 -28.47 -20.44 -13.77
C LEU A 226 -28.54 -21.89 -14.30
N PRO A 227 -29.72 -22.43 -14.69
CA PRO A 227 -29.78 -23.77 -15.26
C PRO A 227 -29.10 -23.87 -16.63
N ALA A 228 -29.16 -22.82 -17.45
CA ALA A 228 -28.44 -22.77 -18.72
C ALA A 228 -26.93 -22.77 -18.49
N GLN A 229 -26.41 -21.95 -17.58
CA GLN A 229 -24.98 -21.94 -17.21
C GLN A 229 -24.53 -23.29 -16.66
N LEU A 230 -25.33 -23.95 -15.82
CA LEU A 230 -25.00 -25.30 -15.33
C LEU A 230 -25.02 -26.35 -16.45
N ALA A 231 -25.91 -26.21 -17.44
CA ALA A 231 -25.92 -27.09 -18.61
C ALA A 231 -24.70 -26.84 -19.50
N GLU A 232 -24.34 -25.58 -19.74
CA GLU A 232 -23.12 -25.21 -20.47
C GLU A 232 -21.86 -25.71 -19.76
N LEU A 233 -21.79 -25.61 -18.43
CA LEU A 233 -20.69 -26.20 -17.65
C LEU A 233 -20.65 -27.72 -17.78
N ALA A 234 -21.80 -28.40 -17.76
CA ALA A 234 -21.86 -29.84 -17.91
C ALA A 234 -21.43 -30.30 -19.32
N ASP A 235 -21.84 -29.56 -20.36
CA ASP A 235 -21.45 -29.84 -21.73
C ASP A 235 -19.97 -29.51 -21.97
N GLY A 236 -19.48 -28.37 -21.44
CA GLY A 236 -18.06 -28.01 -21.47
C GLY A 236 -17.19 -29.03 -20.74
N TYR A 237 -17.66 -29.55 -19.61
CA TYR A 237 -16.99 -30.63 -18.89
C TYR A 237 -16.87 -31.90 -19.73
N ARG A 238 -17.97 -32.33 -20.39
CA ARG A 238 -17.95 -33.50 -21.28
C ARG A 238 -17.01 -33.30 -22.47
N GLU A 239 -17.00 -32.12 -23.07
CA GLU A 239 -16.04 -31.81 -24.14
C GLU A 239 -14.59 -31.89 -23.66
N MET A 240 -14.32 -31.51 -22.41
CA MET A 240 -13.00 -31.63 -21.80
C MET A 240 -12.66 -33.09 -21.46
N GLU A 241 -13.58 -33.89 -20.96
CA GLU A 241 -13.36 -35.33 -20.77
C GLU A 241 -13.06 -36.04 -22.10
N GLU A 242 -13.81 -35.73 -23.17
CA GLU A 242 -13.58 -36.28 -24.52
C GLU A 242 -12.20 -35.90 -25.08
N ARG A 243 -11.69 -34.72 -24.74
CA ARG A 243 -10.35 -34.26 -25.09
C ARG A 243 -9.25 -34.84 -24.19
N GLY A 244 -9.60 -35.66 -23.20
CA GLY A 244 -8.65 -36.37 -22.33
C GLY A 244 -8.13 -35.56 -21.15
N TYR A 245 -8.94 -34.60 -20.66
CA TYR A 245 -8.64 -33.90 -19.40
C TYR A 245 -9.08 -34.74 -18.21
N VAL A 246 -8.18 -34.98 -17.24
CA VAL A 246 -8.54 -35.67 -15.99
C VAL A 246 -8.99 -34.65 -14.98
N LEU A 247 -10.30 -34.51 -14.88
CA LEU A 247 -10.97 -33.63 -13.92
C LEU A 247 -11.55 -34.41 -12.73
N ASP A 248 -11.15 -35.67 -12.54
CA ASP A 248 -11.66 -36.60 -11.52
C ASP A 248 -11.58 -36.05 -10.08
N HIS A 249 -10.68 -35.09 -9.82
CA HIS A 249 -10.56 -34.48 -8.50
C HIS A 249 -11.76 -33.57 -8.16
N LEU A 250 -12.38 -32.91 -9.14
CA LEU A 250 -13.43 -31.92 -8.88
C LEU A 250 -14.79 -32.51 -8.52
N HIS A 251 -15.01 -33.83 -8.70
CA HIS A 251 -16.33 -34.46 -8.49
C HIS A 251 -17.47 -33.61 -9.08
N MET A 252 -17.29 -33.16 -10.34
CA MET A 252 -18.16 -32.15 -10.96
C MET A 252 -19.63 -32.56 -10.98
N GLU A 253 -19.93 -33.86 -11.10
CA GLU A 253 -21.31 -34.34 -11.04
C GLU A 253 -21.96 -34.06 -9.68
N HIS A 254 -21.20 -34.23 -8.58
CA HIS A 254 -21.70 -33.95 -7.22
C HIS A 254 -21.87 -32.45 -7.00
N THR A 255 -20.88 -31.64 -7.41
CA THR A 255 -20.96 -30.18 -7.24
C THR A 255 -22.07 -29.57 -8.09
N LEU A 256 -22.27 -30.04 -9.33
CA LEU A 256 -23.39 -29.62 -10.19
C LEU A 256 -24.74 -30.03 -9.57
N GLN A 257 -24.82 -31.21 -8.95
CA GLN A 257 -26.03 -31.66 -8.28
C GLN A 257 -26.33 -30.83 -7.02
N GLU A 258 -25.32 -30.53 -6.20
CA GLU A 258 -25.45 -29.58 -5.07
C GLU A 258 -25.92 -28.20 -5.55
N LYS A 259 -25.40 -27.69 -6.67
CA LYS A 259 -25.85 -26.39 -7.20
C LYS A 259 -27.30 -26.44 -7.68
N ARG A 260 -27.74 -27.55 -8.30
CA ARG A 260 -29.15 -27.74 -8.67
C ARG A 260 -30.06 -27.75 -7.45
N GLU A 261 -29.66 -28.45 -6.38
CA GLU A 261 -30.40 -28.45 -5.11
C GLU A 261 -30.47 -27.05 -4.49
N LYS A 262 -29.37 -26.29 -4.53
CA LYS A 262 -29.36 -24.88 -4.09
C LYS A 262 -30.28 -24.01 -4.95
N ILE A 263 -30.37 -24.22 -6.26
CA ILE A 263 -31.32 -23.49 -7.14
C ILE A 263 -32.77 -23.83 -6.74
N GLU A 264 -33.07 -25.09 -6.45
CA GLU A 264 -34.40 -25.47 -5.95
C GLU A 264 -34.71 -24.84 -4.59
N GLN A 265 -33.71 -24.74 -3.70
CA GLN A 265 -33.84 -24.00 -2.44
C GLN A 265 -34.07 -22.51 -2.66
N CYS A 266 -33.36 -21.87 -3.60
CA CYS A 266 -33.62 -20.48 -3.99
C CYS A 266 -35.06 -20.30 -4.50
N LEU A 267 -35.56 -21.20 -5.34
CA LEU A 267 -36.94 -21.17 -5.81
C LEU A 267 -37.93 -21.31 -4.66
N ALA A 268 -37.67 -22.18 -3.68
CA ALA A 268 -38.47 -22.29 -2.47
C ALA A 268 -38.44 -21.01 -1.61
N MET A 269 -37.28 -20.37 -1.44
CA MET A 269 -37.16 -19.09 -0.72
C MET A 269 -37.91 -17.95 -1.44
N ILE A 270 -37.93 -17.95 -2.77
CA ILE A 270 -38.75 -17.03 -3.57
C ILE A 270 -40.25 -17.31 -3.35
N HIS A 271 -40.66 -18.58 -3.19
CA HIS A 271 -42.03 -18.93 -2.84
C HIS A 271 -42.44 -18.41 -1.45
N GLU A 272 -41.51 -18.43 -0.48
CA GLU A 272 -41.73 -17.89 0.86
C GLU A 272 -41.65 -16.35 0.94
N LEU A 273 -41.44 -15.66 -0.19
CA LEU A 273 -41.23 -14.19 -0.28
C LEU A 273 -39.98 -13.68 0.46
N ARG A 274 -38.95 -14.51 0.66
CA ARG A 274 -37.67 -14.10 1.25
C ARG A 274 -36.69 -13.60 0.20
N ILE A 275 -36.98 -12.42 -0.34
CA ILE A 275 -36.23 -11.88 -1.49
C ILE A 275 -34.76 -11.58 -1.15
N GLU A 276 -34.48 -11.05 0.04
CA GLU A 276 -33.10 -10.70 0.41
C GLU A 276 -32.22 -11.94 0.59
N GLU A 277 -32.74 -13.00 1.22
CA GLU A 277 -32.05 -14.29 1.35
C GLU A 277 -31.87 -14.96 -0.03
N ALA A 278 -32.88 -14.88 -0.89
CA ALA A 278 -32.81 -15.41 -2.26
C ALA A 278 -31.79 -14.65 -3.13
N LYS A 279 -31.67 -13.32 -2.99
CA LYS A 279 -30.65 -12.52 -3.69
C LYS A 279 -29.24 -12.91 -3.29
N GLN A 280 -29.00 -13.05 -1.98
CA GLN A 280 -27.69 -13.45 -1.47
C GLN A 280 -27.31 -14.84 -1.98
N THR A 281 -28.22 -15.80 -1.85
CA THR A 281 -27.98 -17.18 -2.31
C THR A 281 -27.78 -17.25 -3.83
N ALA A 282 -28.52 -16.45 -4.61
CA ALA A 282 -28.32 -16.37 -6.06
C ALA A 282 -26.99 -15.72 -6.45
N ALA A 283 -26.52 -14.72 -5.70
CA ALA A 283 -25.21 -14.10 -5.91
C ALA A 283 -24.08 -15.08 -5.57
N GLU A 284 -24.17 -15.77 -4.43
CA GLU A 284 -23.21 -16.82 -4.04
C GLU A 284 -23.15 -17.93 -5.10
N LEU A 285 -24.30 -18.35 -5.64
CA LEU A 285 -24.35 -19.34 -6.72
C LEU A 285 -23.65 -18.85 -7.99
N LYS A 286 -23.78 -17.58 -8.35
CA LYS A 286 -23.08 -17.00 -9.51
C LYS A 286 -21.57 -17.00 -9.28
N GLU A 287 -21.11 -16.55 -8.12
CA GLU A 287 -19.68 -16.55 -7.78
C GLU A 287 -19.10 -17.98 -7.77
N GLU A 288 -19.86 -18.95 -7.25
CA GLU A 288 -19.46 -20.36 -7.27
C GLU A 288 -19.39 -20.92 -8.72
N ILE A 289 -20.31 -20.52 -9.61
CA ILE A 289 -20.32 -20.92 -11.03
C ILE A 289 -19.14 -20.27 -11.77
N ASP A 290 -18.89 -18.98 -11.56
CA ASP A 290 -17.77 -18.26 -12.16
C ASP A 290 -16.43 -18.87 -11.73
N ALA A 291 -16.29 -19.24 -10.45
CA ALA A 291 -15.10 -19.95 -9.97
C ALA A 291 -14.90 -21.32 -10.64
N LEU A 292 -15.98 -22.04 -10.99
CA LEU A 292 -15.88 -23.28 -11.75
C LEU A 292 -15.40 -23.02 -13.19
N TYR A 293 -15.89 -21.95 -13.84
CA TYR A 293 -15.36 -21.54 -15.15
C TYR A 293 -13.88 -21.21 -15.08
N ASP A 294 -13.45 -20.42 -14.09
CA ASP A 294 -12.03 -20.08 -13.91
C ASP A 294 -11.15 -21.33 -13.75
N LEU A 295 -11.61 -22.34 -13.01
CA LEU A 295 -10.88 -23.60 -12.87
C LEU A 295 -10.74 -24.35 -14.20
N LEU A 296 -11.81 -24.40 -15.01
CA LEU A 296 -11.78 -25.03 -16.33
C LEU A 296 -10.88 -24.24 -17.30
N GLU A 297 -10.97 -22.90 -17.29
CA GLU A 297 -10.12 -22.04 -18.11
C GLU A 297 -8.64 -22.20 -17.76
N ASN A 298 -8.31 -22.23 -16.48
CA ASN A 298 -6.94 -22.46 -16.01
C ASN A 298 -6.40 -23.81 -16.48
N GLU A 299 -7.24 -24.84 -16.50
CA GLU A 299 -6.84 -26.16 -16.97
C GLU A 299 -6.59 -26.17 -18.49
N VAL A 300 -7.40 -25.47 -19.27
CA VAL A 300 -7.18 -25.31 -20.72
C VAL A 300 -5.88 -24.53 -21.00
N LEU A 301 -5.64 -23.43 -20.28
CA LEU A 301 -4.42 -22.64 -20.40
C LEU A 301 -3.19 -23.46 -19.99
N ALA A 302 -3.29 -24.22 -18.90
CA ALA A 302 -2.23 -25.10 -18.44
C ALA A 302 -1.92 -26.19 -19.47
N HIS A 303 -2.94 -26.76 -20.12
CA HIS A 303 -2.74 -27.73 -21.19
C HIS A 303 -2.00 -27.13 -22.40
N GLN A 304 -2.41 -25.95 -22.86
CA GLN A 304 -1.72 -25.25 -23.96
C GLN A 304 -0.26 -24.95 -23.61
N TYR A 305 -0.02 -24.52 -22.37
CA TYR A 305 1.32 -24.25 -21.85
C TYR A 305 2.19 -25.52 -21.85
N VAL A 306 1.67 -26.62 -21.29
CA VAL A 306 2.34 -27.93 -21.25
C VAL A 306 2.67 -28.41 -22.67
N GLN A 307 1.75 -28.31 -23.63
CA GLN A 307 2.02 -28.72 -25.02
C GLN A 307 3.13 -27.92 -25.69
N THR A 308 3.22 -26.62 -25.39
CA THR A 308 4.20 -25.72 -26.03
C THR A 308 5.58 -25.83 -25.38
N GLU A 309 5.63 -25.88 -24.06
CA GLU A 309 6.89 -25.87 -23.30
C GLU A 309 7.53 -27.25 -23.18
N MET A 310 6.78 -28.35 -23.23
CA MET A 310 7.33 -29.70 -23.18
C MET A 310 8.40 -29.98 -24.27
N PRO A 311 8.17 -29.72 -25.58
CA PRO A 311 9.20 -29.92 -26.60
C PRO A 311 10.38 -28.96 -26.43
N ARG A 312 10.14 -27.74 -25.94
CA ARG A 312 11.19 -26.74 -25.69
C ARG A 312 12.11 -27.16 -24.55
N ILE A 313 11.56 -27.60 -23.43
CA ILE A 313 12.32 -28.12 -22.28
C ILE A 313 13.09 -29.37 -22.68
N GLY A 314 12.46 -30.26 -23.47
CA GLY A 314 13.13 -31.43 -24.03
C GLY A 314 14.36 -31.06 -24.88
N GLY A 315 14.22 -30.06 -25.76
CA GLY A 315 15.32 -29.51 -26.54
C GLY A 315 16.43 -28.91 -25.67
N MET A 316 16.07 -28.06 -24.72
CA MET A 316 17.02 -27.43 -23.79
C MET A 316 17.79 -28.46 -22.95
N LEU A 317 17.14 -29.53 -22.50
CA LEU A 317 17.79 -30.61 -21.76
C LEU A 317 18.73 -31.44 -22.63
N GLN A 318 18.40 -31.64 -23.91
CA GLN A 318 19.30 -32.32 -24.86
C GLN A 318 20.52 -31.47 -25.20
N GLU A 319 20.34 -30.17 -25.45
CA GLU A 319 21.43 -29.23 -25.67
C GLU A 319 22.33 -29.16 -24.44
N PHE A 320 21.76 -28.98 -23.25
CA PHE A 320 22.52 -28.92 -22.01
C PHE A 320 23.26 -30.25 -21.71
N ALA A 321 22.66 -31.39 -22.05
CA ALA A 321 23.35 -32.69 -21.93
C ALA A 321 24.48 -32.88 -22.96
N ALA A 322 24.42 -32.24 -24.12
CA ALA A 322 25.52 -32.23 -25.08
C ALA A 322 26.66 -31.34 -24.59
N GLU A 323 26.35 -30.13 -24.12
CA GLU A 323 27.33 -29.20 -23.53
C GLU A 323 28.01 -29.79 -22.28
N ALA A 324 27.25 -30.49 -21.44
CA ALA A 324 27.79 -31.18 -20.27
C ALA A 324 28.82 -32.27 -20.65
N LYS A 325 28.63 -32.97 -21.78
CA LYS A 325 29.60 -33.96 -22.28
C LYS A 325 30.83 -33.32 -22.91
N GLU A 326 30.66 -32.20 -23.61
CA GLU A 326 31.80 -31.46 -24.17
C GLU A 326 32.70 -30.92 -23.07
N THR A 327 32.10 -30.35 -22.03
CA THR A 327 32.83 -29.91 -20.84
C THR A 327 33.39 -31.07 -20.03
N GLU A 328 32.80 -32.26 -20.04
CA GLU A 328 33.42 -33.48 -19.48
C GLU A 328 34.75 -33.77 -20.17
N ALA A 329 34.74 -33.78 -21.49
CA ALA A 329 35.92 -34.03 -22.31
C ALA A 329 36.99 -32.94 -22.10
N GLU A 330 36.56 -31.67 -22.01
CA GLU A 330 37.44 -30.55 -21.68
C GLU A 330 38.02 -30.70 -20.26
N ALA A 331 37.20 -31.03 -19.26
CA ALA A 331 37.64 -31.23 -17.89
C ALA A 331 38.63 -32.39 -17.76
N LEU A 332 38.42 -33.50 -18.47
CA LEU A 332 39.38 -34.62 -18.53
C LEU A 332 40.71 -34.22 -19.19
N PHE A 333 40.66 -33.38 -20.23
CA PHE A 333 41.87 -32.83 -20.84
C PHE A 333 42.62 -31.88 -19.89
N VAL A 334 41.89 -31.02 -19.18
CA VAL A 334 42.44 -30.11 -18.18
C VAL A 334 43.02 -30.90 -16.99
N GLN A 335 42.38 -31.98 -16.53
CA GLN A 335 42.93 -32.86 -15.47
C GLN A 335 44.30 -33.45 -15.80
N GLN A 336 44.61 -33.67 -17.09
CA GLN A 336 45.93 -34.17 -17.50
C GLN A 336 47.01 -33.09 -17.45
N SER A 337 46.60 -31.81 -17.51
CA SER A 337 47.50 -30.66 -17.61
C SER A 337 47.61 -29.88 -16.30
N TYR A 338 46.54 -29.88 -15.48
CA TYR A 338 46.39 -29.10 -14.25
C TYR A 338 45.87 -29.96 -13.11
N HIS A 339 46.29 -29.63 -11.89
CA HIS A 339 45.74 -30.27 -10.71
C HIS A 339 44.42 -29.57 -10.35
N LEU A 340 43.29 -30.21 -10.64
CA LEU A 340 42.01 -29.73 -10.14
C LEU A 340 41.87 -30.13 -8.67
N PRO A 341 41.53 -29.20 -7.77
CA PRO A 341 41.25 -29.56 -6.39
C PRO A 341 40.01 -30.48 -6.33
N PRO A 342 39.95 -31.39 -5.35
CA PRO A 342 38.87 -32.39 -5.25
C PRO A 342 37.48 -31.74 -5.11
N SER A 343 37.40 -30.53 -4.55
CA SER A 343 36.18 -29.74 -4.42
C SER A 343 35.51 -29.43 -5.76
N ASP A 344 36.29 -29.15 -6.81
CA ASP A 344 35.73 -28.78 -8.12
C ASP A 344 35.28 -30.00 -8.93
N LEU A 345 35.91 -31.15 -8.69
CA LEU A 345 35.45 -32.45 -9.23
C LEU A 345 34.13 -32.89 -8.57
N GLU A 346 33.95 -32.59 -7.28
CA GLU A 346 32.69 -32.84 -6.57
C GLU A 346 31.55 -31.97 -7.11
N LYS A 347 31.80 -30.68 -7.39
CA LYS A 347 30.82 -29.77 -8.01
C LYS A 347 30.39 -30.27 -9.40
N TYR A 348 31.33 -30.73 -10.21
CA TYR A 348 30.99 -31.29 -11.52
C TYR A 348 30.14 -32.57 -11.39
N ARG A 349 30.53 -33.49 -10.50
CA ARG A 349 29.75 -34.71 -10.22
C ARG A 349 28.36 -34.43 -9.65
N SER A 350 28.17 -33.35 -8.89
CA SER A 350 26.83 -32.96 -8.45
C SER A 350 25.99 -32.45 -9.61
N ILE A 351 26.56 -31.66 -10.52
CA ILE A 351 25.88 -31.17 -11.73
C ILE A 351 25.43 -32.36 -12.59
N GLU A 352 26.29 -33.36 -12.84
CA GLU A 352 25.90 -34.56 -13.60
C GLU A 352 24.76 -35.34 -12.93
N LYS A 353 24.83 -35.54 -11.61
CA LYS A 353 23.79 -36.24 -10.85
C LYS A 353 22.47 -35.50 -10.91
N GLN A 354 22.49 -34.18 -10.75
CA GLN A 354 21.31 -33.33 -10.84
C GLN A 354 20.74 -33.32 -12.26
N LEU A 355 21.58 -33.27 -13.30
CA LEU A 355 21.14 -33.37 -14.69
C LEU A 355 20.42 -34.69 -14.95
N HIS A 356 20.95 -35.80 -14.45
CA HIS A 356 20.31 -37.11 -14.59
C HIS A 356 19.01 -37.20 -13.78
N GLN A 357 18.93 -36.55 -12.62
CA GLN A 357 17.68 -36.43 -11.85
C GLN A 357 16.63 -35.59 -12.59
N LEU A 358 17.02 -34.47 -13.20
CA LEU A 358 16.13 -33.63 -14.00
C LEU A 358 15.63 -34.38 -15.24
N GLN A 359 16.50 -35.10 -15.95
CA GLN A 359 16.07 -35.94 -17.07
C GLN A 359 15.07 -37.01 -16.62
N LYS A 360 15.32 -37.70 -15.51
CA LYS A 360 14.36 -38.68 -14.96
C LYS A 360 13.02 -38.05 -14.59
N ARG A 361 13.04 -36.86 -13.98
CA ARG A 361 11.81 -36.13 -13.64
C ARG A 361 11.07 -35.70 -14.91
N PHE A 362 11.78 -35.23 -15.92
CA PHE A 362 11.19 -34.87 -17.21
C PHE A 362 10.55 -36.07 -17.90
N PHE A 363 11.22 -37.23 -17.95
CA PHE A 363 10.62 -38.46 -18.49
C PHE A 363 9.39 -38.90 -17.68
N LEU A 364 9.44 -38.81 -16.36
CA LEU A 364 8.30 -39.14 -15.51
C LEU A 364 7.11 -38.20 -15.73
N ILE A 365 7.35 -36.92 -16.00
CA ILE A 365 6.31 -35.96 -16.39
C ILE A 365 5.78 -36.27 -17.80
N GLN A 366 6.65 -36.62 -18.74
CA GLN A 366 6.26 -37.03 -20.09
C GLN A 366 5.37 -38.28 -20.06
N ASP A 367 5.72 -39.27 -19.23
CA ASP A 367 4.94 -40.48 -19.03
C ASP A 367 3.59 -40.16 -18.35
N ARG A 368 3.56 -39.27 -17.35
CA ARG A 368 2.32 -38.81 -16.71
C ARG A 368 1.38 -38.09 -17.68
N VAL A 369 1.92 -37.28 -18.58
CA VAL A 369 1.15 -36.62 -19.65
C VAL A 369 0.61 -37.64 -20.64
N ALA A 370 1.41 -38.64 -21.02
CA ALA A 370 0.98 -39.71 -21.91
C ALA A 370 -0.08 -40.63 -21.28
N GLU A 371 0.02 -40.88 -19.98
CA GLU A 371 -0.97 -41.64 -19.23
C GLU A 371 -2.26 -40.86 -18.95
N ALA A 372 -2.25 -39.53 -19.13
CA ALA A 372 -3.36 -38.62 -18.83
C ALA A 372 -4.01 -38.98 -17.47
N LYS A 373 -3.25 -38.87 -16.38
CA LYS A 373 -3.74 -39.20 -15.00
C LYS A 373 -3.69 -38.03 -14.03
N THR A 374 -3.06 -36.93 -14.41
CA THR A 374 -2.79 -35.79 -13.53
C THR A 374 -3.33 -34.51 -14.14
N ALA A 375 -3.87 -33.62 -13.30
CA ALA A 375 -4.30 -32.29 -13.72
C ALA A 375 -3.13 -31.50 -14.35
N TYR A 376 -3.40 -30.86 -15.48
CA TYR A 376 -2.45 -30.06 -16.24
C TYR A 376 -2.00 -28.81 -15.46
N SER A 377 -2.85 -28.25 -14.60
CA SER A 377 -2.47 -27.19 -13.65
C SER A 377 -1.29 -27.57 -12.76
N LEU A 378 -1.33 -28.75 -12.13
CA LEU A 378 -0.21 -29.27 -11.32
C LEU A 378 1.03 -29.56 -12.18
N LEU A 379 0.83 -30.09 -13.39
CA LEU A 379 1.93 -30.33 -14.31
C LEU A 379 2.61 -29.03 -14.76
N LYS A 380 1.85 -27.95 -14.95
CA LYS A 380 2.41 -26.63 -15.25
C LYS A 380 3.33 -26.16 -14.12
N GLU A 381 2.91 -26.27 -12.87
CA GLU A 381 3.75 -25.91 -11.72
C GLU A 381 5.02 -26.79 -11.65
N GLU A 382 4.89 -28.10 -11.86
CA GLU A 382 6.04 -29.00 -11.92
C GLU A 382 7.01 -28.63 -13.06
N LEU A 383 6.49 -28.22 -14.23
CA LEU A 383 7.30 -27.77 -15.36
C LEU A 383 8.00 -26.43 -15.08
N GLU A 384 7.32 -25.45 -14.50
CA GLU A 384 7.94 -24.16 -14.12
C GLU A 384 9.06 -24.37 -13.09
N GLN A 385 8.87 -25.28 -12.13
CA GLN A 385 9.93 -25.70 -11.21
C GLN A 385 11.10 -26.38 -11.93
N LEU A 386 10.84 -27.17 -12.98
CA LEU A 386 11.91 -27.76 -13.77
C LEU A 386 12.67 -26.71 -14.59
N VAL A 387 11.99 -25.76 -15.22
CA VAL A 387 12.64 -24.67 -15.98
C VAL A 387 13.57 -23.88 -15.07
N SER A 388 13.08 -23.44 -13.90
CA SER A 388 13.92 -22.70 -12.94
C SER A 388 15.13 -23.52 -12.46
N GLN A 389 14.97 -24.83 -12.25
CA GLN A 389 16.10 -25.70 -11.91
C GLN A 389 17.09 -25.86 -13.07
N ILE A 390 16.61 -25.95 -14.31
CA ILE A 390 17.46 -25.99 -15.51
C ILE A 390 18.26 -24.69 -15.63
N ASP A 391 17.63 -23.54 -15.43
CA ASP A 391 18.30 -22.25 -15.55
C ASP A 391 19.39 -22.07 -14.48
N LEU A 392 19.10 -22.41 -13.22
CA LEU A 392 20.11 -22.43 -12.14
C LEU A 392 21.28 -23.37 -12.48
N MET A 393 20.98 -24.55 -13.03
CA MET A 393 22.01 -25.49 -13.44
C MET A 393 22.85 -25.00 -14.62
N LYS A 394 22.24 -24.28 -15.58
CA LYS A 394 22.96 -23.64 -16.68
C LYS A 394 23.91 -22.57 -16.15
N GLU A 395 23.49 -21.76 -15.19
CA GLU A 395 24.37 -20.77 -14.54
C GLU A 395 25.55 -21.44 -13.82
N GLU A 396 25.31 -22.48 -13.04
CA GLU A 396 26.38 -23.24 -12.36
C GLU A 396 27.35 -23.88 -13.38
N HIS A 397 26.81 -24.37 -14.50
CA HIS A 397 27.60 -24.94 -15.58
C HIS A 397 28.47 -23.88 -16.29
N GLU A 398 27.91 -22.71 -16.58
CA GLU A 398 28.66 -21.59 -17.15
C GLU A 398 29.75 -21.09 -16.20
N GLN A 399 29.49 -21.05 -14.90
CA GLN A 399 30.51 -20.75 -13.89
C GLN A 399 31.65 -21.77 -13.92
N PHE A 400 31.35 -23.06 -14.04
CA PHE A 400 32.36 -24.09 -14.17
C PHE A 400 33.16 -23.95 -15.47
N ARG A 401 32.49 -23.69 -16.60
CA ARG A 401 33.15 -23.48 -17.90
C ARG A 401 34.05 -22.24 -17.89
N THR A 402 33.58 -21.13 -17.31
CA THR A 402 34.40 -19.92 -17.15
C THR A 402 35.60 -20.17 -16.25
N MET A 403 35.44 -20.95 -15.18
CA MET A 403 36.55 -21.38 -14.33
C MET A 403 37.63 -22.16 -15.12
N LEU A 404 37.23 -23.13 -15.96
CA LEU A 404 38.18 -23.86 -16.81
C LEU A 404 38.92 -22.93 -17.78
N GLN A 405 38.21 -21.94 -18.35
CA GLN A 405 38.84 -20.94 -19.22
C GLN A 405 39.78 -19.98 -18.46
N THR A 406 39.46 -19.62 -17.21
CA THR A 406 40.33 -18.77 -16.39
C THR A 406 41.66 -19.44 -16.11
N LEU A 407 41.68 -20.75 -15.78
CA LEU A 407 42.94 -21.48 -15.55
C LEU A 407 43.93 -21.35 -16.73
N ARG A 408 43.42 -21.42 -17.96
CA ARG A 408 44.23 -21.25 -19.17
C ARG A 408 44.71 -19.82 -19.38
N LYS A 409 43.87 -18.83 -19.06
CA LYS A 409 44.25 -17.40 -19.11
C LYS A 409 45.29 -17.07 -18.05
N ASP A 410 45.12 -17.62 -16.85
CA ASP A 410 46.01 -17.37 -15.73
C ASP A 410 47.41 -17.95 -15.99
N GLU A 411 47.53 -19.11 -16.65
CA GLU A 411 48.82 -19.64 -17.12
C GLU A 411 49.51 -18.68 -18.11
N LEU A 412 48.76 -18.13 -19.07
CA LEU A 412 49.32 -17.17 -20.03
C LEU A 412 49.79 -15.89 -19.35
N ILE A 413 48.97 -15.35 -18.44
CA ILE A 413 49.30 -14.15 -17.66
C ILE A 413 50.53 -14.42 -16.78
N ALA A 414 50.61 -15.59 -16.16
CA ALA A 414 51.77 -16.02 -15.36
C ALA A 414 53.06 -16.04 -16.20
N ARG A 415 53.01 -16.55 -17.43
CA ARG A 415 54.16 -16.54 -18.35
C ARG A 415 54.56 -15.13 -18.77
N GLU A 416 53.59 -14.28 -19.10
CA GLU A 416 53.85 -12.88 -19.47
C GLU A 416 54.50 -12.11 -18.30
N LYS A 417 54.01 -12.30 -17.07
CA LYS A 417 54.59 -11.71 -15.86
C LYS A 417 56.02 -12.21 -15.64
N LEU A 418 56.27 -13.50 -15.80
CA LEU A 418 57.61 -14.08 -15.66
C LEU A 418 58.58 -13.48 -16.71
N ASP A 419 58.15 -13.33 -17.96
CA ASP A 419 58.97 -12.71 -19.00
C ASP A 419 59.21 -11.22 -18.73
N ALA A 420 58.22 -10.50 -18.18
CA ALA A 420 58.40 -9.12 -17.74
C ALA A 420 59.43 -9.01 -16.60
N MET A 421 59.35 -9.90 -15.59
CA MET A 421 60.31 -9.94 -14.49
C MET A 421 61.73 -10.31 -14.95
N ARG A 422 61.87 -11.17 -15.96
CA ARG A 422 63.17 -11.44 -16.59
C ARG A 422 63.76 -10.21 -17.26
N LYS A 423 62.92 -9.40 -17.93
CA LYS A 423 63.34 -8.14 -18.56
C LYS A 423 63.77 -7.11 -17.53
N THR A 424 63.03 -6.92 -16.45
CA THR A 424 63.41 -5.95 -15.39
C THR A 424 64.71 -6.36 -14.70
N LEU A 425 64.93 -7.66 -14.45
CA LEU A 425 66.22 -8.14 -13.93
C LEU A 425 67.37 -7.90 -14.93
N ALA A 426 67.14 -8.14 -16.23
CA ALA A 426 68.14 -7.87 -17.26
C ALA A 426 68.46 -6.37 -17.39
N GLU A 427 67.46 -5.49 -17.22
CA GLU A 427 67.63 -4.04 -17.20
C GLU A 427 68.43 -3.58 -15.99
N ALA A 428 68.12 -4.09 -14.79
CA ALA A 428 68.90 -3.85 -13.58
C ALA A 428 70.39 -4.22 -13.77
N LEU A 429 70.66 -5.40 -14.34
CA LEU A 429 72.03 -5.83 -14.66
C LEU A 429 72.71 -4.90 -15.69
N ARG A 430 71.97 -4.44 -16.70
CA ARG A 430 72.47 -3.51 -17.72
C ARG A 430 72.81 -2.15 -17.12
N LEU A 431 72.00 -1.63 -16.20
CA LEU A 431 72.25 -0.38 -15.48
C LEU A 431 73.55 -0.46 -14.67
N VAL A 432 73.73 -1.55 -13.94
CA VAL A 432 74.97 -1.83 -13.20
C VAL A 432 76.18 -1.87 -14.13
N GLN A 433 76.10 -2.58 -15.27
CA GLN A 433 77.20 -2.62 -16.25
C GLN A 433 77.53 -1.24 -16.86
N LYS A 434 76.52 -0.41 -17.16
CA LYS A 434 76.72 0.93 -17.71
C LYS A 434 77.42 1.86 -16.72
N SER A 435 77.17 1.69 -15.42
CA SER A 435 77.69 2.56 -14.35
C SER A 435 79.18 2.37 -14.02
N ARG A 436 79.89 1.41 -14.64
CA ARG A 436 81.36 1.19 -14.52
C ARG A 436 81.88 1.16 -13.06
N LEU A 437 81.11 0.58 -12.15
CA LEU A 437 81.49 0.44 -10.74
C LEU A 437 82.70 -0.51 -10.58
N PRO A 438 83.59 -0.27 -9.60
CA PRO A 438 84.77 -1.11 -9.36
C PRO A 438 84.44 -2.54 -8.89
N GLY A 439 83.24 -2.79 -8.36
CA GLY A 439 82.74 -4.11 -7.95
C GLY A 439 81.37 -4.01 -7.28
N LEU A 440 80.84 -5.14 -6.79
CA LEU A 440 79.51 -5.21 -6.20
C LEU A 440 79.59 -5.55 -4.70
N PRO A 441 78.76 -4.91 -3.85
CA PRO A 441 78.66 -5.31 -2.45
C PRO A 441 78.19 -6.76 -2.30
N GLU A 442 78.71 -7.47 -1.29
CA GLU A 442 78.24 -8.82 -0.92
C GLU A 442 76.71 -8.92 -0.72
N PRO A 443 76.01 -8.00 -0.01
CA PRO A 443 74.56 -8.11 0.18
C PRO A 443 73.78 -8.04 -1.14
N TYR A 444 74.26 -7.24 -2.10
CA TYR A 444 73.65 -7.14 -3.41
C TYR A 444 73.76 -8.45 -4.21
N SER A 445 74.89 -9.15 -4.08
CA SER A 445 75.10 -10.44 -4.75
C SER A 445 74.18 -11.54 -4.21
N LEU A 446 73.85 -11.50 -2.91
CA LEU A 446 72.92 -12.42 -2.27
C LEU A 446 71.49 -12.17 -2.77
N GLU A 447 71.03 -10.92 -2.77
CA GLU A 447 69.70 -10.56 -3.27
C GLU A 447 69.52 -10.89 -4.76
N LEU A 448 70.58 -10.70 -5.56
CA LEU A 448 70.58 -11.11 -6.96
C LEU A 448 70.48 -12.64 -7.11
N ALA A 449 71.16 -13.40 -6.26
CA ALA A 449 71.04 -14.86 -6.24
C ALA A 449 69.64 -15.31 -5.79
N GLU A 450 69.04 -14.63 -4.81
CA GLU A 450 67.67 -14.88 -4.36
C GLU A 450 66.65 -14.59 -5.47
N ALA A 451 66.74 -13.43 -6.14
CA ALA A 451 65.87 -13.08 -7.27
C ALA A 451 66.01 -14.05 -8.46
N ARG A 452 67.22 -14.55 -8.73
CA ARG A 452 67.44 -15.59 -9.75
C ARG A 452 66.82 -16.93 -9.34
N ARG A 453 66.97 -17.33 -8.08
CA ARG A 453 66.40 -18.56 -7.55
C ARG A 453 64.87 -18.51 -7.55
N SER A 454 64.26 -17.40 -7.17
CA SER A 454 62.80 -17.26 -7.19
C SER A 454 62.26 -17.30 -8.63
N LEU A 455 62.90 -16.64 -9.59
CA LEU A 455 62.51 -16.75 -11.01
C LEU A 455 62.69 -18.15 -11.58
N GLN A 456 63.74 -18.86 -11.17
CA GLN A 456 63.95 -20.25 -11.56
C GLN A 456 62.90 -21.16 -10.93
N ALA A 457 62.57 -20.96 -9.65
CA ALA A 457 61.52 -21.71 -8.97
C ALA A 457 60.16 -21.52 -9.65
N VAL A 458 59.80 -20.29 -10.04
CA VAL A 458 58.56 -20.07 -10.82
C VAL A 458 58.61 -20.78 -12.17
N ALA A 459 59.74 -20.75 -12.88
CA ALA A 459 59.88 -21.45 -14.16
C ALA A 459 59.72 -22.96 -14.02
N GLU A 460 60.34 -23.56 -13.00
CA GLU A 460 60.22 -24.98 -12.68
C GLU A 460 58.77 -25.34 -12.33
N ARG A 461 58.10 -24.52 -11.51
CA ARG A 461 56.68 -24.71 -11.18
C ARG A 461 55.76 -24.61 -12.41
N LEU A 462 56.04 -23.73 -13.36
CA LEU A 462 55.29 -23.60 -14.62
C LEU A 462 55.54 -24.76 -15.60
N GLU A 463 56.62 -25.52 -15.42
CA GLU A 463 56.94 -26.71 -16.22
C GLU A 463 56.42 -28.01 -15.58
N GLU A 464 56.08 -28.00 -14.28
CA GLU A 464 55.46 -29.13 -13.58
C GLU A 464 54.11 -29.50 -14.22
N LYS A 465 53.94 -30.80 -14.50
CA LYS A 465 52.66 -31.38 -14.94
C LYS A 465 52.27 -32.51 -13.98
N PRO A 466 51.12 -32.45 -13.30
CA PRO A 466 50.06 -31.42 -13.39
C PRO A 466 50.42 -30.09 -12.70
N LEU A 467 49.98 -28.98 -13.28
CA LEU A 467 50.25 -27.62 -12.78
C LEU A 467 49.31 -27.21 -11.64
N ASP A 468 49.87 -26.69 -10.54
CA ASP A 468 49.15 -26.09 -9.41
C ASP A 468 49.15 -24.56 -9.49
N MET A 469 48.10 -23.95 -10.05
CA MET A 469 48.00 -22.49 -10.20
C MET A 469 48.13 -21.70 -8.88
N PRO A 470 47.52 -22.11 -7.75
CA PRO A 470 47.68 -21.38 -6.49
C PRO A 470 49.13 -21.35 -5.99
N ALA A 471 49.90 -22.42 -6.24
CA ALA A 471 51.31 -22.48 -5.88
C ALA A 471 52.17 -21.61 -6.81
N VAL A 472 51.81 -21.56 -8.11
CA VAL A 472 52.44 -20.67 -9.10
C VAL A 472 52.22 -19.21 -8.73
N ASP A 473 51.00 -18.82 -8.35
CA ASP A 473 50.69 -17.44 -7.98
C ASP A 473 51.48 -16.97 -6.74
N GLN A 474 51.61 -17.83 -5.73
CA GLN A 474 52.43 -17.53 -4.55
C GLN A 474 53.91 -17.34 -4.95
N ALA A 475 54.45 -18.26 -5.76
CA ALA A 475 55.83 -18.18 -6.23
C ALA A 475 56.06 -16.94 -7.12
N LEU A 476 55.07 -16.54 -7.93
CA LEU A 476 55.12 -15.33 -8.75
C LEU A 476 55.19 -14.06 -7.91
N GLU A 477 54.40 -13.95 -6.84
CA GLU A 477 54.43 -12.78 -5.95
C GLU A 477 55.75 -12.71 -5.15
N GLU A 478 56.28 -13.85 -4.69
CA GLU A 478 57.62 -13.94 -4.09
C GLU A 478 58.71 -13.51 -5.08
N ALA A 479 58.64 -13.95 -6.34
CA ALA A 479 59.58 -13.56 -7.37
C ALA A 479 59.47 -12.06 -7.71
N LYS A 480 58.24 -11.53 -7.79
CA LYS A 480 57.98 -10.13 -8.09
C LYS A 480 58.56 -9.21 -7.02
N THR A 481 58.26 -9.49 -5.75
CA THR A 481 58.79 -8.72 -4.61
C THR A 481 60.32 -8.75 -4.55
N ALA A 482 60.94 -9.90 -4.83
CA ALA A 482 62.40 -10.02 -4.90
C ALA A 482 63.00 -9.20 -6.06
N VAL A 483 62.38 -9.21 -7.23
CA VAL A 483 62.87 -8.47 -8.42
C VAL A 483 62.67 -6.96 -8.26
N GLU A 484 61.54 -6.51 -7.72
CA GLU A 484 61.28 -5.09 -7.43
C GLU A 484 62.28 -4.55 -6.40
N ARG A 485 62.48 -5.27 -5.29
CA ARG A 485 63.47 -4.91 -4.27
C ARG A 485 64.88 -4.84 -4.85
N LEU A 486 65.26 -5.79 -5.70
CA LEU A 486 66.56 -5.77 -6.37
C LEU A 486 66.68 -4.53 -7.27
N TYR A 487 65.64 -4.20 -8.03
CA TYR A 487 65.64 -3.04 -8.92
C TYR A 487 65.77 -1.73 -8.15
N GLU A 488 64.98 -1.51 -7.11
CA GLU A 488 65.10 -0.32 -6.24
C GLU A 488 66.51 -0.21 -5.65
N ARG A 489 67.04 -1.32 -5.14
CA ARG A 489 68.40 -1.36 -4.59
C ARG A 489 69.47 -1.09 -5.65
N THR A 490 69.28 -1.53 -6.90
CA THR A 490 70.19 -1.20 -8.00
C THR A 490 70.24 0.30 -8.25
N VAL A 491 69.07 0.95 -8.26
CA VAL A 491 68.96 2.39 -8.48
C VAL A 491 69.63 3.12 -7.34
N GLU A 492 69.26 2.83 -6.08
CA GLU A 492 69.88 3.43 -4.90
C GLU A 492 71.39 3.27 -4.89
N MET A 493 71.91 2.08 -5.17
CA MET A 493 73.35 1.81 -5.20
C MET A 493 74.05 2.65 -6.27
N ILE A 494 73.48 2.76 -7.47
CA ILE A 494 74.04 3.58 -8.56
C ILE A 494 73.99 5.06 -8.19
N GLU A 495 72.89 5.53 -7.60
CA GLU A 495 72.76 6.91 -7.11
C GLU A 495 73.81 7.22 -6.05
N GLN A 496 73.93 6.37 -5.02
CA GLN A 496 74.92 6.52 -3.95
C GLN A 496 76.35 6.50 -4.50
N ALA A 497 76.66 5.58 -5.41
CA ALA A 497 77.99 5.49 -5.99
C ALA A 497 78.34 6.71 -6.87
N THR A 498 77.41 7.18 -7.70
CA THR A 498 77.62 8.38 -8.54
C THR A 498 77.72 9.66 -7.69
N LEU A 499 76.90 9.78 -6.64
CA LEU A 499 76.99 10.89 -5.69
C LEU A 499 78.29 10.86 -4.89
N ALA A 500 78.75 9.68 -4.44
CA ALA A 500 80.02 9.53 -3.75
C ALA A 500 81.18 9.95 -4.65
N GLU A 501 81.20 9.50 -5.90
CA GLU A 501 82.22 9.89 -6.87
C GLU A 501 82.25 11.41 -7.09
N ARG A 502 81.10 12.02 -7.37
CA ARG A 502 80.99 13.48 -7.58
C ARG A 502 81.39 14.27 -6.33
N THR A 503 81.04 13.78 -5.14
CA THR A 503 81.38 14.41 -3.85
C THR A 503 82.88 14.33 -3.59
N ILE A 504 83.51 13.18 -3.88
CA ILE A 504 84.98 13.03 -3.81
C ILE A 504 85.66 13.95 -4.83
N GLN A 505 85.17 14.03 -6.07
CA GLN A 505 85.69 14.94 -7.09
C GLN A 505 85.59 16.41 -6.67
N TYR A 506 84.47 16.81 -6.05
CA TYR A 506 84.28 18.16 -5.53
C TYR A 506 85.19 18.42 -4.32
N GLY A 507 85.25 17.48 -3.37
CA GLY A 507 86.10 17.52 -2.19
C GLY A 507 87.60 17.62 -2.50
N ASN A 508 88.04 17.07 -3.64
CA ASN A 508 89.43 17.18 -4.10
C ASN A 508 89.92 18.63 -4.27
N ARG A 509 89.03 19.61 -4.46
CA ARG A 509 89.37 21.05 -4.49
C ARG A 509 89.93 21.54 -3.15
N TYR A 510 89.49 20.96 -2.04
CA TYR A 510 89.84 21.36 -0.68
C TYR A 510 90.96 20.50 -0.07
N ARG A 511 91.33 19.38 -0.70
CA ARG A 511 92.34 18.39 -0.26
C ARG A 511 93.75 18.94 0.02
N ARG A 512 94.11 20.08 -0.59
CA ARG A 512 95.39 20.75 -0.34
C ARG A 512 95.35 21.76 0.81
N ARG A 513 94.17 22.30 1.14
CA ARG A 513 94.01 23.40 2.11
C ARG A 513 93.72 22.89 3.52
N TYR A 514 93.04 21.76 3.66
CA TYR A 514 92.65 21.20 4.95
C TYR A 514 93.13 19.74 5.10
N PRO A 515 94.02 19.44 6.06
CA PRO A 515 94.50 18.07 6.31
C PRO A 515 93.43 17.11 6.83
N ALA A 516 92.41 17.60 7.55
CA ALA A 516 91.30 16.78 8.07
C ALA A 516 90.45 16.20 6.93
N VAL A 517 90.08 17.05 5.96
CA VAL A 517 89.34 16.67 4.74
C VAL A 517 90.09 15.65 3.91
N ARG A 518 91.43 15.76 3.86
CA ARG A 518 92.26 14.78 3.13
C ARG A 518 92.11 13.38 3.72
N LYS A 519 92.14 13.23 5.05
CA LYS A 519 92.00 11.93 5.70
C LYS A 519 90.60 11.34 5.49
N GLY A 520 89.55 12.14 5.67
CA GLY A 520 88.17 11.69 5.42
C GLY A 520 87.92 11.27 3.97
N LEU A 521 88.50 11.99 3.00
CA LEU A 521 88.40 11.61 1.59
C LEU A 521 89.26 10.38 1.23
N GLU A 522 90.40 10.16 1.88
CA GLU A 522 91.22 8.95 1.70
C GLU A 522 90.51 7.71 2.28
N GLU A 523 89.84 7.86 3.42
CA GLU A 523 88.98 6.82 4.00
C GLU A 523 87.76 6.54 3.10
N ALA A 524 87.12 7.59 2.57
CA ALA A 524 86.02 7.42 1.61
C ALA A 524 86.48 6.76 0.29
N GLU A 525 87.65 7.12 -0.25
CA GLU A 525 88.26 6.45 -1.41
C GLU A 525 88.58 4.98 -1.13
N PHE A 526 89.02 4.66 0.10
CA PHE A 526 89.26 3.29 0.52
C PHE A 526 87.96 2.49 0.59
N LEU A 527 86.92 3.01 1.25
CA LEU A 527 85.60 2.37 1.34
C LEU A 527 84.94 2.19 -0.04
N PHE A 528 85.06 3.19 -0.92
CA PHE A 528 84.56 3.11 -2.29
C PHE A 528 85.23 2.00 -3.10
N ARG A 529 86.52 1.72 -2.83
CA ARG A 529 87.25 0.59 -3.45
C ARG A 529 86.91 -0.76 -2.83
N HIS A 530 86.44 -0.78 -1.57
CA HIS A 530 85.94 -1.98 -0.88
C HIS A 530 84.44 -2.21 -1.08
N TYR A 531 83.81 -1.45 -1.99
CA TYR A 531 82.42 -1.61 -2.43
C TYR A 531 81.36 -1.12 -1.45
N ASP A 532 81.75 -0.42 -0.38
CA ASP A 532 80.81 0.15 0.61
C ASP A 532 80.40 1.58 0.22
N TYR A 533 79.50 1.70 -0.77
CA TYR A 533 79.09 2.99 -1.34
C TYR A 533 78.32 3.89 -0.36
N GLU A 534 77.49 3.30 0.51
CA GLU A 534 76.74 4.06 1.52
C GLU A 534 77.66 4.74 2.53
N GLU A 535 78.62 4.00 3.06
CA GLU A 535 79.56 4.52 4.05
C GLU A 535 80.57 5.48 3.41
N ALA A 536 81.01 5.19 2.18
CA ALA A 536 81.86 6.09 1.41
C ALA A 536 81.18 7.45 1.17
N LEU A 537 79.88 7.45 0.82
CA LEU A 537 79.12 8.68 0.66
C LEU A 537 79.02 9.45 1.98
N ARG A 538 78.64 8.79 3.08
CA ARG A 538 78.53 9.45 4.40
C ARG A 538 79.83 10.10 4.83
N GLN A 539 80.95 9.40 4.69
CA GLN A 539 82.28 9.91 5.06
C GLN A 539 82.73 11.06 4.15
N ALA A 540 82.44 10.96 2.83
CA ALA A 540 82.73 12.03 1.89
C ALA A 540 81.89 13.29 2.17
N VAL A 541 80.62 13.14 2.53
CA VAL A 541 79.73 14.24 2.89
C VAL A 541 80.19 14.91 4.19
N ALA A 542 80.44 14.12 5.25
CA ALA A 542 80.92 14.65 6.52
C ALA A 542 82.21 15.48 6.35
N ALA A 543 83.18 14.97 5.58
CA ALA A 543 84.44 15.65 5.32
C ALA A 543 84.28 16.97 4.52
N VAL A 544 83.26 17.08 3.64
CA VAL A 544 83.02 18.28 2.84
C VAL A 544 82.16 19.30 3.60
N GLU A 545 81.20 18.85 4.40
CA GLU A 545 80.33 19.72 5.22
C GLU A 545 81.08 20.40 6.37
N GLU A 546 82.13 19.78 6.91
CA GLU A 546 83.03 20.41 7.89
C GLU A 546 83.69 21.69 7.36
N VAL A 547 83.84 21.83 6.04
CA VAL A 547 84.48 22.99 5.39
C VAL A 547 83.45 24.01 4.91
N GLU A 548 82.33 23.54 4.36
CA GLU A 548 81.28 24.39 3.82
C GLU A 548 79.89 23.74 4.06
N PRO A 549 79.10 24.22 5.04
CA PRO A 549 77.75 23.70 5.26
C PRO A 549 76.86 23.99 4.04
N GLY A 550 76.15 22.96 3.54
CA GLY A 550 75.30 23.06 2.33
C GLY A 550 76.03 22.82 1.00
N ALA A 551 77.23 22.25 1.02
CA ALA A 551 77.92 21.78 -0.19
C ALA A 551 77.27 20.53 -0.79
N PHE A 552 76.72 19.63 0.04
CA PHE A 552 76.03 18.42 -0.40
C PHE A 552 74.78 18.74 -1.22
N ASP A 553 73.92 19.65 -0.74
CA ASP A 553 72.72 20.09 -1.47
C ASP A 553 73.03 20.68 -2.86
N ARG A 554 74.19 21.33 -3.02
CA ARG A 554 74.65 21.85 -4.32
C ARG A 554 75.06 20.73 -5.26
N VAL A 555 75.75 19.69 -4.77
CA VAL A 555 76.14 18.52 -5.56
C VAL A 555 74.91 17.70 -5.95
N GLN A 556 73.93 17.56 -5.05
CA GLN A 556 72.67 16.88 -5.32
C GLN A 556 71.83 17.63 -6.37
N LYS A 557 71.75 18.97 -6.32
CA LYS A 557 71.07 19.79 -7.35
C LYS A 557 71.73 19.68 -8.71
N LEU A 558 73.07 19.71 -8.77
CA LEU A 558 73.83 19.50 -10.01
C LEU A 558 73.60 18.09 -10.60
N TRP A 559 73.43 17.08 -9.74
CA TRP A 559 73.10 15.72 -10.17
C TRP A 559 71.66 15.60 -10.71
N GLN A 560 70.69 16.24 -10.07
CA GLN A 560 69.30 16.30 -10.55
C GLN A 560 69.20 17.02 -11.91
N GLU A 561 69.95 18.11 -12.11
CA GLU A 561 70.00 18.84 -13.38
C GLU A 561 70.62 18.01 -14.52
N ASP A 562 71.67 17.23 -14.24
CA ASP A 562 72.29 16.35 -15.26
C ASP A 562 71.40 15.16 -15.62
N ASN A 563 70.77 14.50 -14.64
CA ASN A 563 69.84 13.39 -14.91
C ASN A 563 68.60 13.84 -15.70
N SER A 564 68.12 15.08 -15.49
CA SER A 564 67.01 15.67 -16.26
C SER A 564 67.35 15.97 -17.72
N ARG A 565 68.64 15.98 -18.09
CA ARG A 565 69.13 16.19 -19.46
C ARG A 565 69.48 14.89 -20.19
N GLU A 566 69.64 13.78 -19.47
CA GLU A 566 69.94 12.46 -20.02
C GLU A 566 68.71 11.54 -20.17
N GLN A 567 67.55 11.92 -19.58
CA GLN A 567 66.22 11.40 -19.97
C GLN A 567 65.72 12.11 -21.23
#